data_AF-A0A1Y3ME94-F1
#
_entry.id   AF-A0A1Y3ME94-F1
#
_cell.length_a   1.000
_cell.length_b   1.000
_cell.length_c   1.000
_cell.angle_alpha   90.00
_cell.angle_beta   90.00
_cell.angle_gamma   90.00
#
_symmetry.space_group_name_H-M   'P 1'
#
loop_
_entity.id
_entity.type
_entity.pdbx_description
1 polymer ?
#
loop_
_entity_poly.entity_id
_entity_poly.type
_entity_poly.pdbx_seq_one_letter_code
_entity_poly.pdbx_strand_id
1 'polypeptide(L)' 'MKNVYEILNAQIEEKRKEMFFLSKLYGLTSQETIQASQQLDQLLNLARLCIQKNSKVNACK' A
#
# COMPACT_ATOMS: atom_id res chain seq x y z
N MET A 1 -10.23 13.99 -14.12
CA MET A 1 -9.69 12.62 -14.09
C MET A 1 -8.76 12.53 -12.90
N LYS A 2 -8.96 11.60 -11.97
CA LYS A 2 -8.00 11.39 -10.88
C LYS A 2 -6.76 10.76 -11.48
N ASN A 3 -5.56 11.25 -11.13
CA ASN A 3 -4.35 10.63 -11.66
C ASN A 3 -4.14 9.24 -10.98
N VAL A 4 -3.36 8.36 -11.61
CA VAL A 4 -3.12 7.00 -11.11
C VAL A 4 -2.57 7.00 -9.67
N TYR A 5 -1.79 8.01 -9.31
CA TYR A 5 -1.23 8.18 -7.97
C TYR A 5 -2.32 8.52 -6.92
N GLU A 6 -3.29 9.36 -7.26
CA GLU A 6 -4.43 9.66 -6.37
C GLU A 6 -5.31 8.43 -6.12
N ILE A 7 -5.52 7.60 -7.15
CA ILE A 7 -6.28 6.34 -7.02
C ILE A 7 -5.53 5.37 -6.11
N LEU A 8 -4.22 5.21 -6.33
CA LEU A 8 -3.38 4.32 -5.54
C LEU A 8 -3.26 4.77 -4.08
N ASN A 9 -3.11 6.08 -3.84
CA ASN A 9 -3.11 6.63 -2.48
C ASN A 9 -4.44 6.39 -1.76
N ALA A 10 -5.58 6.52 -2.46
CA ALA A 10 -6.88 6.25 -1.87
C ALA A 10 -7.01 4.78 -1.43
N GLN A 11 -6.55 3.84 -2.26
CA GLN A 11 -6.56 2.41 -1.94
C GLN A 11 -5.64 2.06 -0.76
N ILE A 12 -4.45 2.67 -0.69
CA ILE A 12 -3.53 2.51 0.44
C ILE A 12 -4.20 3.01 1.73
N GLU A 13 -4.83 4.18 1.70
CA GLU A 13 -5.46 4.76 2.88
C GLU A 13 -6.69 3.96 3.34
N GLU A 14 -7.49 3.45 2.40
CA GLU A 14 -8.61 2.57 2.70
C GLU A 14 -8.13 1.28 3.39
N LYS A 15 -7.13 0.61 2.81
CA LYS A 15 -6.59 -0.63 3.38
C LYS A 15 -5.88 -0.40 4.72
N ARG A 16 -5.25 0.77 4.91
CA ARG A 16 -4.67 1.19 6.21
C ARG A 16 -5.73 1.29 7.29
N LYS A 17 -6.88 1.90 6.99
CA LYS A 17 -8.02 2.02 7.93
C LYS A 17 -8.61 0.66 8.27
N GLU A 18 -8.74 -0.23 7.29
CA GLU A 18 -9.20 -1.61 7.50
C GLU A 18 -8.25 -2.37 8.43
N MET A 19 -6.94 -2.38 8.16
CA MET A 19 -5.94 -3.03 9.03
C MET A 19 -5.98 -2.47 10.45
N PHE A 20 -6.11 -1.14 10.59
CA PHE A 20 -6.23 -0.50 11.91
C PHE A 20 -7.50 -0.97 12.64
N PHE A 21 -8.64 -0.99 11.96
CA PHE A 21 -9.90 -1.48 12.53
C PHE A 21 -9.78 -2.95 12.97
N LEU A 22 -9.27 -3.83 12.10
CA LEU A 22 -9.08 -5.25 12.41
C LEU A 22 -8.10 -5.45 13.57
N SER A 23 -7.03 -4.65 13.66
CA SER A 23 -6.09 -4.72 14.78
C SER A 23 -6.71 -4.35 16.12
N LYS A 24 -7.71 -3.45 16.12
CA LYS A 24 -8.47 -3.08 17.32
C LYS A 24 -9.51 -4.12 17.69
N LEU A 25 -10.10 -4.79 16.70
CA LEU A 25 -11.16 -5.76 16.89
C LEU A 25 -10.63 -7.16 17.27
N TYR A 26 -9.62 -7.64 16.57
CA TYR A 26 -9.11 -9.01 16.68
C TYR A 26 -7.68 -9.10 17.23
N GLY A 27 -6.99 -7.97 17.34
CA GLY A 27 -5.58 -7.93 17.73
C GLY A 27 -4.61 -8.04 16.56
N LEU A 28 -3.33 -7.74 16.82
CA LEU A 28 -2.30 -7.66 15.78
C LEU A 28 -1.91 -9.03 15.18
N THR A 29 -2.05 -10.09 15.96
CA THR A 29 -1.68 -11.46 15.56
C THR A 29 -2.86 -12.24 14.98
N SER A 30 -4.03 -11.62 14.84
CA SER A 30 -5.18 -12.26 14.21
C SER A 30 -4.89 -12.49 12.73
N GLN A 31 -5.46 -13.55 12.17
CA GLN A 31 -5.26 -13.88 10.76
C GLN A 31 -5.78 -12.76 9.84
N GLU A 32 -6.87 -12.11 10.22
CA GLU A 32 -7.47 -10.98 9.51
C GLU A 32 -6.54 -9.77 9.49
N THR A 33 -5.96 -9.40 10.64
CA THR A 33 -5.03 -8.28 10.73
C THR A 33 -3.74 -8.58 9.96
N ILE A 34 -3.24 -9.82 10.02
CA ILE A 34 -2.08 -10.26 9.24
C ILE A 34 -2.38 -10.15 7.74
N GLN A 35 -3.52 -10.66 7.28
CA GLN A 35 -3.91 -10.58 5.86
C GLN A 35 -4.04 -9.12 5.40
N ALA A 36 -4.70 -8.27 6.18
CA ALA A 36 -4.83 -6.85 5.87
C ALA A 36 -3.46 -6.15 5.81
N SER A 37 -2.52 -6.50 6.71
CA SER A 37 -1.16 -5.97 6.69
C SER A 37 -0.38 -6.38 5.44
N GLN A 38 -0.51 -7.63 4.99
CA GLN A 38 0.13 -8.13 3.78
C GLN A 38 -0.42 -7.47 2.52
N GLN A 39 -1.74 -7.26 2.47
CA GLN A 39 -2.39 -6.53 1.37
C GLN A 39 -1.95 -5.07 1.32
N LEU A 40 -1.84 -4.42 2.49
CA LEU A 40 -1.33 -3.05 2.58
C LEU A 40 0.12 -2.96 2.08
N ASP A 41 0.98 -3.91 2.47
CA ASP A 41 2.38 -3.98 2.01
C ASP A 41 2.48 -4.15 0.49
N GLN A 42 1.62 -4.98 -0.11
CA GLN A 42 1.55 -5.12 -1.57
C GLN A 42 1.20 -3.80 -2.27
N LEU A 43 0.22 -3.04 -1.76
CA LEU A 43 -0.14 -1.73 -2.31
C LEU A 43 1.01 -0.71 -2.18
N LEU A 44 1.70 -0.71 -1.04
CA LEU A 44 2.88 0.14 -0.82
C LEU A 44 4.03 -0.22 -1.76
N ASN A 45 4.26 -1.52 -2.00
CA ASN A 45 5.26 -1.98 -2.95
C ASN A 45 4.92 -1.56 -4.40
N LEU A 46 3.64 -1.64 -4.80
CA LEU A 46 3.19 -1.12 -6.09
C LEU A 46 3.45 0.38 -6.22
N ALA A 47 3.12 1.17 -5.18
CA ALA A 47 3.38 2.61 -5.17
C ALA A 47 4.88 2.92 -5.26
N ARG A 48 5.71 2.20 -4.50
CA ARG A 48 7.16 2.30 -4.54
C ARG A 48 7.71 2.01 -5.94
N LEU A 49 7.24 0.97 -6.61
CA LEU A 49 7.65 0.63 -7.97
C LEU A 49 7.26 1.72 -8.97
N CYS A 50 6.05 2.28 -8.86
CA CYS A 50 5.60 3.39 -9.70
C CYS A 50 6.49 4.63 -9.52
N ILE A 51 6.90 4.93 -8.28
CA ILE A 51 7.79 6.06 -7.98
C ILE A 51 9.23 5.79 -8.46
N GLN A 52 9.75 4.58 -8.25
CA GLN A 52 11.16 4.23 -8.54
C GLN A 52 11.47 4.04 -10.02
N LYS A 53 10.49 3.76 -10.88
CA LYS A 53 10.70 3.71 -12.34
C LYS A 53 11.14 5.06 -12.94
N ASN A 54 10.92 6.18 -12.25
CA ASN A 54 11.41 7.50 -12.67
C ASN A 54 12.92 7.73 -12.42
N SER A 55 13.61 6.85 -11.69
CA SER A 55 15.03 7.05 -11.31
C SER A 55 16.03 6.20 -12.10
N LYS A 56 15.60 5.16 -12.84
CA LYS A 56 16.52 4.28 -13.58
C LYS A 56 16.76 4.66 -15.05
N VAL A 57 16.14 5.73 -15.56
CA VAL A 57 16.40 6.23 -16.93
C VAL A 57 17.69 7.09 -17.01
N ASN A 58 18.27 7.51 -15.88
CA ASN A 58 19.46 8.37 -15.86
C ASN A 58 20.76 7.71 -15.36
N ALA A 59 20.80 6.38 -15.18
CA ALA A 59 22.02 5.67 -14.74
C ALA A 59 22.71 4.86 -15.86
N CYS A 60 22.35 5.11 -17.11
CA CYS A 60 23.05 4.58 -18.28
C CYS A 60 23.21 5.71 -19.32
N LYS A 61 24.07 6.67 -19.00
CA LYS A 61 24.71 7.59 -19.95
C LYS A 61 26.14 7.81 -19.49
#